data_AF-A0A3D5JI53-F1
#
_entry.id   AF-A0A3D5JI53-F1
#
_cell.length_a   1.000
_cell.length_b   1.000
_cell.length_c   1.000
_cell.angle_alpha   90.00
_cell.angle_beta   90.00
_cell.angle_gamma   90.00
#
_symmetry.space_group_name_H-M   'P 1'
#
loop_
_entity.id
_entity.type
_entity.pdbx_description
1 polymer ?
#
loop_
_entity_poly.entity_id
_entity_poly.type
_entity_poly.pdbx_seq_one_letter_code
_entity_poly.pdbx_strand_id
1 'polypeptide(L)'
;MTVTETLEDFIATLNGRIESALSCAHDATAFQAAAADIEHLISNDLQPVLEAFGEGGPDEAARQRLEESLARLVELEAKSSARLVWAQDFEDYIRKTASESD
;
A
#
# COMPACT_ATOMS: atom_id res chain seq x y z
N MET A 1 5.88 18.39 7.92
CA MET A 1 5.23 17.07 7.89
C MET A 1 5.80 16.25 9.02
N THR A 2 4.92 15.83 9.91
CA THR A 2 5.17 14.78 10.88
C THR A 2 5.10 13.42 10.19
N VAL A 3 5.72 12.40 10.80
CA VAL A 3 5.68 11.02 10.31
C VAL A 3 4.25 10.52 10.14
N THR A 4 3.36 10.92 11.05
CA THR A 4 1.93 10.60 11.01
C THR A 4 1.23 11.20 9.80
N GLU A 5 1.49 12.48 9.47
CA GLU A 5 0.91 13.12 8.27
C GLU A 5 1.37 12.41 6.99
N THR A 6 2.66 12.07 6.89
CA THR A 6 3.20 11.34 5.72
C THR A 6 2.53 9.99 5.54
N LEU A 7 2.29 9.25 6.64
CA LEU A 7 1.56 7.99 6.60
C LEU A 7 0.10 8.18 6.18
N GLU A 8 -0.59 9.18 6.76
CA GLU A 8 -1.99 9.44 6.45
C GLU A 8 -2.18 9.84 4.99
N ASP A 9 -1.30 10.68 4.43
CA ASP A 9 -1.32 11.06 3.02
C ASP A 9 -1.05 9.86 2.10
N PHE A 10 -0.10 9.00 2.46
CA PHE A 10 0.16 7.77 1.72
C PHE A 10 -1.06 6.84 1.72
N ILE A 11 -1.65 6.58 2.88
CA ILE A 11 -2.83 5.72 3.03
C ILE A 11 -4.03 6.31 2.28
N ALA A 12 -4.26 7.61 2.38
CA ALA A 12 -5.35 8.28 1.67
C ALA A 12 -5.16 8.15 0.15
N THR A 13 -3.93 8.34 -0.34
CA THR A 13 -3.60 8.19 -1.76
C THR A 13 -3.80 6.76 -2.22
N LEU A 14 -3.26 5.78 -1.49
CA LEU A 14 -3.36 4.35 -1.81
C LEU A 14 -4.83 3.91 -1.87
N ASN A 15 -5.62 4.26 -0.85
CA ASN A 15 -7.03 3.94 -0.81
C ASN A 15 -7.81 4.55 -1.98
N GLY A 16 -7.54 5.81 -2.32
CA GLY A 16 -8.16 6.45 -3.48
C GLY A 16 -7.81 5.76 -4.81
N ARG A 17 -6.57 5.27 -4.95
CA ARG A 17 -6.15 4.50 -6.14
C ARG A 17 -6.82 3.13 -6.20
N ILE A 18 -6.95 2.43 -5.08
CA ILE A 18 -7.68 1.16 -4.99
C ILE A 18 -9.14 1.35 -5.38
N GLU A 19 -9.81 2.38 -4.86
CA GLU A 19 -11.20 2.69 -5.21
C GLU A 19 -11.38 3.03 -6.69
N SER A 20 -10.45 3.80 -7.25
CA SER A 20 -10.41 4.09 -8.69
C SER A 20 -10.26 2.80 -9.51
N ALA A 21 -9.31 1.93 -9.15
CA ALA A 21 -9.10 0.64 -9.81
C ALA A 21 -10.36 -0.25 -9.73
N LEU A 22 -11.02 -0.33 -8.57
CA LEU A 22 -12.28 -1.06 -8.41
C LEU A 22 -13.39 -0.51 -9.31
N SER A 23 -13.51 0.82 -9.41
CA SER A 23 -14.53 1.45 -10.25
C SER A 23 -14.35 1.15 -11.74
N CYS A 24 -13.09 0.97 -12.17
CA CYS A 24 -12.71 0.69 -13.54
C CYS A 24 -12.47 -0.80 -13.82
N ALA A 25 -12.78 -1.72 -12.89
CA ALA A 25 -12.48 -3.15 -13.04
C ALA A 25 -13.15 -3.84 -14.25
N HIS A 26 -14.17 -3.20 -14.84
CA HIS A 26 -14.85 -3.66 -16.04
C HIS A 26 -14.18 -3.20 -17.35
N ASP A 27 -13.23 -2.26 -17.28
CA ASP A 27 -12.44 -1.75 -18.41
C ASP A 27 -10.99 -2.16 -18.21
N ALA A 28 -10.52 -3.11 -19.03
CA ALA A 28 -9.19 -3.69 -18.89
C ALA A 28 -8.07 -2.65 -19.01
N THR A 29 -8.22 -1.64 -19.88
CA THR A 29 -7.18 -0.62 -20.10
C THR A 29 -7.16 0.38 -18.96
N ALA A 30 -8.32 0.86 -18.51
CA ALA A 30 -8.41 1.75 -17.37
C ALA A 30 -7.96 1.06 -16.08
N PHE A 31 -8.32 -0.22 -15.90
CA PHE A 31 -7.86 -1.03 -14.78
C PHE A 31 -6.33 -1.19 -14.80
N GLN A 32 -5.73 -1.51 -15.95
CA GLN A 32 -4.27 -1.63 -16.09
C GLN A 32 -3.52 -0.32 -15.78
N ALA A 33 -4.09 0.84 -16.15
CA ALA A 33 -3.50 2.12 -15.79
C ALA A 33 -3.57 2.38 -14.27
N ALA A 34 -4.73 2.16 -13.65
CA ALA A 34 -4.89 2.32 -12.21
C ALA A 34 -4.03 1.32 -11.41
N ALA A 35 -3.89 0.10 -11.92
CA ALA A 35 -2.98 -0.93 -11.44
C ALA A 35 -1.53 -0.47 -11.43
N ALA A 36 -1.03 0.06 -12.55
CA ALA A 36 0.32 0.58 -12.66
C ALA A 36 0.57 1.77 -11.71
N ASP A 37 -0.43 2.64 -11.51
CA ASP A 37 -0.35 3.73 -10.53
C ASP A 37 -0.18 3.20 -9.09
N ILE A 38 -0.92 2.15 -8.72
CA ILE A 38 -0.80 1.51 -7.40
C ILE A 38 0.58 0.90 -7.23
N GLU A 39 1.08 0.18 -8.24
CA GLU A 39 2.42 -0.40 -8.22
C GLU A 39 3.50 0.67 -8.03
N HIS A 40 3.38 1.77 -8.76
CA HIS A 40 4.31 2.89 -8.67
C HIS A 40 4.29 3.52 -7.28
N LEU A 41 3.11 3.75 -6.71
CA LEU A 41 2.94 4.29 -5.36
C LEU A 41 3.59 3.38 -4.31
N ILE A 42 3.33 2.07 -4.37
CA ILE A 42 3.90 1.11 -3.41
C ILE A 42 5.42 1.04 -3.56
N SER A 43 5.93 0.97 -4.80
CA SER A 43 7.36 0.80 -5.04
C SER A 43 8.20 2.04 -4.72
N ASN A 44 7.64 3.23 -4.87
CA ASN A 44 8.39 4.48 -4.70
C ASN A 44 8.08 5.20 -3.38
N ASP A 45 6.84 5.15 -2.92
CA ASP A 45 6.39 5.99 -1.80
C ASP A 45 6.24 5.21 -0.48
N LEU A 46 6.16 3.86 -0.50
CA LEU A 46 6.07 3.08 0.74
C LEU A 46 7.38 3.11 1.53
N GLN A 47 8.52 2.94 0.86
CA GLN A 47 9.83 2.96 1.53
C GLN A 47 10.09 4.30 2.27
N PRO A 48 9.94 5.49 1.66
CA PRO A 48 10.18 6.75 2.37
C PRO A 48 9.18 6.99 3.51
N VAL A 49 7.95 6.47 3.42
CA VAL A 49 6.99 6.49 4.53
C VAL A 49 7.52 5.66 5.70
N LEU A 50 8.03 4.45 5.44
CA LEU A 50 8.61 3.57 6.46
C LEU A 50 9.89 4.15 7.06
N GLU A 51 10.77 4.72 6.24
CA GLU A 51 12.01 5.38 6.69
C GLU A 51 11.73 6.61 7.57
N ALA A 52 10.59 7.29 7.37
CA ALA A 52 10.19 8.41 8.21
C ALA A 52 9.94 7.98 9.67
N PHE A 53 9.56 6.73 9.92
CA PHE A 53 9.42 6.19 11.28
C PHE A 53 10.76 5.91 11.99
N GLY A 54 11.88 5.89 11.25
CA GLY A 54 13.21 5.62 11.78
C GLY A 54 13.41 4.16 12.20
N GLU A 55 14.47 3.89 12.97
CA GLU A 55 14.89 2.53 13.37
C GLU A 55 13.85 1.77 14.21
N GLY A 56 12.91 2.48 14.85
CA GLY A 56 11.83 1.86 15.62
C GLY A 56 10.63 1.37 14.78
N GLY A 57 10.61 1.70 13.49
CA GLY A 57 9.53 1.35 12.59
C GLY A 57 8.17 1.97 12.97
N PRO A 58 7.10 1.66 12.21
CA PRO A 58 5.76 2.12 12.51
C PRO A 58 5.29 1.59 13.86
N ASP A 59 4.64 2.46 14.64
CA ASP A 59 3.94 2.07 15.86
C ASP A 59 2.74 1.16 15.54
N GLU A 60 2.14 0.58 16.58
CA GLU A 60 1.04 -0.39 16.40
C GLU A 60 -0.16 0.21 15.67
N ALA A 61 -0.49 1.48 15.91
CA ALA A 61 -1.61 2.14 15.27
C ALA A 61 -1.32 2.43 13.77
N ALA A 62 -0.09 2.83 13.45
CA ALA A 62 0.38 2.99 12.09
C ALA A 62 0.38 1.66 11.33
N ARG A 63 0.87 0.59 11.99
CA ARG A 63 0.90 -0.76 11.44
C ARG A 63 -0.51 -1.27 11.13
N GLN A 64 -1.45 -1.15 12.06
CA GLN A 64 -2.83 -1.57 11.84
C GLN A 64 -3.46 -0.90 10.61
N ARG A 65 -3.20 0.38 10.39
CA ARG A 65 -3.72 1.10 9.21
C ARG A 65 -3.06 0.68 7.89
N LEU A 66 -1.77 0.34 7.94
CA LEU A 66 -1.06 -0.25 6.80
C LEU A 66 -1.62 -1.64 6.46
N GLU A 67 -1.90 -2.47 7.47
CA GLU A 67 -2.53 -3.78 7.32
C GLU A 67 -3.96 -3.70 6.76
N GLU A 68 -4.76 -2.72 7.20
CA GLU A 68 -6.08 -2.46 6.63
C GLU A 68 -5.99 -2.11 5.13
N SER A 69 -4.99 -1.31 4.76
CA SER A 69 -4.75 -0.96 3.35
C SER A 69 -4.29 -2.17 2.53
N LEU A 70 -3.43 -3.02 3.11
CA LEU A 70 -3.03 -4.29 2.52
C LEU A 70 -4.22 -5.23 2.29
N ALA A 71 -5.15 -5.34 3.25
CA ALA A 71 -6.35 -6.16 3.08
C ALA A 71 -7.20 -5.70 1.87
N ARG A 72 -7.29 -4.38 1.64
CA ARG A 72 -7.99 -3.82 0.47
C ARG A 72 -7.25 -4.11 -0.84
N LEU A 73 -5.92 -4.10 -0.85
CA LEU A 73 -5.12 -4.51 -2.01
C LEU A 73 -5.34 -5.99 -2.35
N VAL A 74 -5.32 -6.87 -1.35
CA VAL A 74 -5.59 -8.31 -1.55
C VAL A 74 -7.00 -8.52 -2.12
N GLU A 75 -8.00 -7.77 -1.65
CA GLU A 75 -9.35 -7.83 -2.20
C GLU A 75 -9.40 -7.40 -3.68
N LEU A 76 -8.66 -6.33 -4.05
CA LEU A 76 -8.54 -5.87 -5.42
C LEU A 76 -7.91 -6.94 -6.34
N GLU A 77 -6.83 -7.58 -5.89
CA GLU A 77 -6.18 -8.68 -6.61
C GLU A 77 -7.14 -9.85 -6.82
N ALA A 78 -7.86 -10.25 -5.78
CA ALA A 78 -8.86 -11.31 -5.86
C ALA A 78 -9.99 -10.99 -6.85
N LYS A 79 -10.47 -9.74 -6.88
CA LYS A 79 -11.54 -9.30 -7.78
C LYS A 79 -11.10 -9.18 -9.24
N SER A 80 -9.85 -8.79 -9.47
CA SER A 80 -9.31 -8.61 -10.82
C SER A 80 -8.90 -9.93 -11.50
N SER A 81 -8.88 -11.05 -10.76
CA SER A 81 -8.36 -12.36 -11.21
C SER A 81 -6.92 -12.31 -11.77
N ALA A 82 -6.24 -11.18 -11.59
CA ALA A 82 -4.86 -10.96 -11.95
C ALA A 82 -4.03 -11.20 -10.69
N ARG A 83 -3.00 -12.06 -10.81
CA ARG A 83 -1.93 -12.11 -9.82
C ARG A 83 -1.08 -10.87 -10.00
N LEU A 84 -1.45 -9.81 -9.30
CA LEU A 84 -0.63 -8.64 -9.15
C LEU A 84 0.26 -8.95 -7.93
N VAL A 85 1.55 -8.58 -7.97
CA VAL A 85 2.52 -9.00 -6.95
C VAL A 85 2.55 -8.02 -5.76
N TRP A 86 1.72 -6.97 -5.82
CA TRP A 86 1.86 -5.81 -4.97
C TRP A 86 1.47 -6.05 -3.52
N ALA A 87 0.42 -6.86 -3.26
CA ALA A 87 0.06 -7.20 -1.89
C ALA A 87 1.18 -7.97 -1.19
N GLN A 88 1.89 -8.84 -1.93
CA GLN A 88 3.04 -9.58 -1.42
C GLN A 88 4.19 -8.61 -1.10
N ASP A 89 4.55 -7.74 -2.05
CA ASP A 89 5.62 -6.76 -1.85
C ASP A 89 5.32 -5.84 -0.65
N PHE A 90 4.09 -5.33 -0.56
CA PHE A 90 3.66 -4.49 0.55
C PHE A 90 3.75 -5.21 1.90
N GLU A 91 3.29 -6.47 1.97
CA GLU A 91 3.42 -7.30 3.17
C GLU A 91 4.90 -7.51 3.56
N ASP A 92 5.75 -7.83 2.60
CA ASP A 92 7.19 -8.03 2.83
C ASP A 92 7.86 -6.76 3.35
N TYR A 93 7.48 -5.58 2.85
CA TYR A 93 7.97 -4.30 3.38
C TYR A 93 7.53 -4.05 4.82
N ILE A 94 6.26 -4.30 5.17
CA ILE A 94 5.79 -4.18 6.56
C ILE A 94 6.57 -5.16 7.45
N ARG A 95 6.67 -6.44 7.05
CA ARG A 95 7.30 -7.49 7.85
C ARG A 95 8.79 -7.24 8.08
N LYS A 96 9.49 -6.76 7.06
CA LYS A 96 10.92 -6.44 7.15
C LYS A 96 11.17 -5.37 8.22
N THR A 97 10.41 -4.28 8.18
CA THR A 97 10.56 -3.19 9.16
C THR A 97 10.17 -3.60 10.58
N ALA A 98 9.25 -4.56 10.74
CA ALA A 98 8.90 -5.11 12.05
C ALA A 98 9.98 -6.04 12.65
N SER A 99 10.82 -6.66 11.82
CA SER A 99 11.83 -7.63 12.26
C SER A 99 13.17 -6.98 12.64
N GLU A 100 13.38 -5.71 12.27
CA GLU A 100 14.61 -4.96 12.58
C GLU A 100 14.55 -4.23 13.94
N SER A 101 13.41 -4.29 14.66
CA SER A 101 13.19 -3.60 15.94
C SER A 101 13.23 -4.50 17.19
N ASP A 102 13.81 -5.71 17.12
CA ASP A 102 14.06 -6.60 18.27
C ASP A 102 15.54 -6.59 18.72
#